data_AF-R5VK47-F1
#
_entry.id   AF-R5VK47-F1
#
_cell.length_a   1.000
_cell.length_b   1.000
_cell.length_c   1.000
_cell.angle_alpha   90.00
_cell.angle_beta   90.00
_cell.angle_gamma   90.00
#
_symmetry.space_group_name_H-M   'P 1'
#
loop_
_entity.id
_entity.type
_entity.pdbx_description
1 polymer ?
#
loop_
_entity_poly.entity_id
_entity_poly.type
_entity_poly.pdbx_seq_one_letter_code
_entity_poly.pdbx_strand_id
1 'polypeptide(L)'
;MSDVKQACLDIENKINDSISPQPNYTLERQNHDQTIKLTIKSRLQKPYLYKSKAYKRNDTATIEVDTQEFSRLVLEGKNISFEELPCNDQELPFEILHRKLKENIQIETFNQDTLKTLNLYDNVNGFNNAAGLLADKNHFSGIQRQLTC
;
A
#
# COMPACT_ATOMS: atom_id res chain seq x y z
N MET A 1 -4.73 15.07 43.12
CA MET A 1 -5.50 14.21 42.19
C MET A 1 -5.52 14.93 40.86
N SER A 2 -4.86 14.40 39.83
CA SER A 2 -4.91 15.01 38.50
C SER A 2 -6.36 15.00 38.02
N ASP A 3 -6.91 16.16 37.71
CA ASP A 3 -8.24 16.29 37.14
C ASP A 3 -8.30 15.42 35.86
N VAL A 4 -9.24 14.50 35.78
CA VAL A 4 -9.44 13.63 34.60
C VAL A 4 -9.59 14.49 33.33
N LYS A 5 -10.05 15.75 33.47
CA LYS A 5 -10.02 16.76 32.39
C LYS A 5 -8.61 17.05 31.88
N GLN A 6 -7.66 17.28 32.79
CA GLN A 6 -6.28 17.54 32.40
C GLN A 6 -5.66 16.32 31.73
N ALA A 7 -5.92 15.11 32.24
CA ALA A 7 -5.44 13.88 31.62
C ALA A 7 -5.99 13.69 30.19
N CYS A 8 -7.25 14.03 29.93
CA CYS A 8 -7.79 14.02 28.57
C CYS A 8 -7.03 14.98 27.65
N LEU A 9 -6.80 16.23 28.08
CA LEU A 9 -6.07 17.23 27.30
C LEU A 9 -4.62 16.80 27.03
N ASP A 10 -3.95 16.21 28.01
CA ASP A 10 -2.58 15.73 27.86
C ASP A 10 -2.49 14.57 26.86
N ILE A 11 -3.50 13.68 26.83
CA ILE A 11 -3.60 12.59 25.84
C ILE A 11 -3.83 13.17 24.44
N GLU A 12 -4.76 14.12 24.29
CA GLU A 12 -5.04 14.78 23.02
C GLU A 12 -3.80 15.45 22.45
N ASN A 13 -3.11 16.27 23.25
CA ASN A 13 -1.88 16.95 22.86
C ASN A 13 -0.80 15.95 22.45
N LYS A 14 -0.59 14.88 23.23
CA LYS A 14 0.40 13.84 22.88
C LYS A 14 0.09 13.18 21.54
N ILE A 15 -1.18 12.87 21.24
CA ILE A 15 -1.56 12.28 19.96
C ILE A 15 -1.32 13.28 18.83
N ASN A 16 -1.76 14.52 19.01
CA ASN A 16 -1.70 15.56 17.98
C ASN A 16 -0.25 15.97 17.65
N ASP A 17 0.63 15.99 18.65
CA ASP A 17 2.03 16.41 18.49
C ASP A 17 2.94 15.29 18.00
N SER A 18 2.59 14.02 18.26
CA SER A 18 3.51 12.89 18.07
C SER A 18 3.11 11.90 16.98
N ILE A 19 1.86 11.90 16.51
CA ILE A 19 1.34 10.93 15.53
C ILE A 19 0.97 11.62 14.23
N SER A 20 1.54 11.14 13.12
CA SER A 20 1.26 11.67 11.78
C SER A 20 1.05 10.53 10.76
N PRO A 21 0.01 10.57 9.89
CA PRO A 21 -1.06 11.57 9.87
C PRO A 21 -1.92 11.50 11.14
N GLN A 22 -2.69 12.55 11.44
CA GLN A 22 -3.49 12.58 12.67
C GLN A 22 -4.57 11.49 12.63
N PRO A 23 -4.64 10.59 13.63
CA PRO A 23 -5.65 9.55 13.65
C PRO A 23 -7.03 10.14 13.98
N ASN A 24 -8.09 9.48 13.51
CA ASN A 24 -9.44 9.80 13.96
C ASN A 24 -9.69 9.06 15.27
N TYR A 25 -9.97 9.77 16.35
CA TYR A 25 -10.23 9.17 17.66
C TYR A 25 -11.34 9.85 18.43
N THR A 26 -11.90 9.14 19.41
CA THR A 26 -12.81 9.69 20.42
C THR A 26 -12.28 9.37 21.81
N LEU A 27 -12.40 10.34 22.72
CA LEU A 27 -12.05 10.21 24.13
C LEU A 27 -13.31 10.37 24.98
N GLU A 28 -13.60 9.37 25.81
CA GLU A 28 -14.79 9.33 26.67
C GLU A 28 -14.35 9.04 28.11
N ARG A 29 -14.92 9.75 29.09
CA ARG A 29 -14.78 9.38 30.50
C ARG A 29 -15.79 8.31 30.85
N GLN A 30 -15.35 7.28 31.55
CA GLN A 30 -16.27 6.31 32.14
C GLN A 30 -16.74 6.86 33.50
N ASN A 31 -18.04 6.71 33.79
CA ASN A 31 -18.69 7.42 34.90
C ASN A 31 -18.41 6.82 36.29
N HIS A 32 -17.78 5.64 36.36
CA HIS A 32 -17.73 4.84 37.58
C HIS A 32 -16.31 4.57 38.11
N ASP A 33 -15.30 4.80 37.28
CA ASP A 33 -13.89 4.58 37.51
C ASP A 33 -13.14 5.73 36.84
N GLN A 34 -11.98 6.17 37.36
CA GLN A 34 -11.17 7.25 36.76
C GLN A 34 -10.54 6.83 35.42
N THR A 35 -11.27 6.08 34.62
CA THR A 35 -10.90 5.44 33.36
C THR A 35 -11.29 6.35 32.20
N ILE A 36 -10.34 6.55 31.30
CA ILE A 36 -10.52 7.24 30.04
C ILE A 36 -10.53 6.19 28.94
N LYS A 37 -11.62 6.13 28.17
CA LYS A 37 -11.75 5.27 27.00
C LYS A 37 -11.35 6.04 25.76
N LEU A 38 -10.24 5.64 25.14
CA LEU A 38 -9.77 6.13 23.84
C LEU A 38 -10.16 5.13 22.76
N THR A 39 -10.97 5.55 21.79
CA THR A 39 -11.36 4.72 20.65
C THR A 39 -10.74 5.28 19.37
N ILE A 40 -9.89 4.50 18.70
CA ILE A 40 -9.26 4.89 17.43
C ILE A 40 -10.06 4.31 16.27
N LYS A 41 -10.41 5.14 15.28
CA LYS A 41 -11.05 4.73 14.02
C LYS A 41 -10.01 4.69 12.91
N SER A 42 -9.72 3.49 12.40
CA SER A 42 -8.81 3.32 11.26
C SER A 42 -9.38 4.01 10.02
N ARG A 43 -8.53 4.72 9.27
CA ARG A 43 -8.83 5.25 7.93
C ARG A 43 -7.83 4.72 6.92
N LEU A 44 -8.03 5.09 5.65
CA LEU A 44 -7.15 4.77 4.52
C LEU A 44 -5.75 5.40 4.65
N GLN A 45 -5.57 6.47 5.42
CA GLN A 45 -4.31 7.20 5.53
C GLN A 45 -3.28 6.48 6.43
N LYS A 46 -2.83 5.31 6.00
CA LYS A 46 -1.74 4.54 6.62
C LYS A 46 -0.42 4.79 5.86
N PRO A 47 0.74 4.52 6.47
CA PRO A 47 0.95 4.18 7.89
C PRO A 47 0.86 5.40 8.80
N TYR A 48 0.45 5.18 10.05
CA TYR A 48 0.61 6.15 11.14
C TYR A 48 2.03 6.07 11.69
N LEU A 49 2.67 7.22 11.84
CA LEU A 49 4.05 7.34 12.28
C LEU A 49 4.12 7.94 13.67
N TYR A 50 4.89 7.29 14.54
CA TYR A 50 5.34 7.83 15.82
C TYR A 50 6.87 7.91 15.79
N LYS A 51 7.43 9.12 15.94
CA LYS A 51 8.89 9.35 15.83
C LYS A 51 9.49 8.73 14.56
N SER A 52 8.83 8.98 13.43
CA SER A 52 9.24 8.49 12.09
C SER A 52 9.22 6.96 11.91
N LYS A 53 8.55 6.22 12.80
CA LYS A 53 8.42 4.76 12.73
C LYS A 53 6.95 4.35 12.74
N ALA A 54 6.62 3.30 12.00
CA ALA A 54 5.29 2.68 12.03
C ALA A 54 5.29 1.48 12.97
N TYR A 55 4.16 1.25 13.63
CA TYR A 55 3.99 0.17 14.58
C TYR A 55 2.69 -0.58 14.29
N LYS A 56 2.68 -1.87 14.61
CA LYS A 56 1.48 -2.71 14.55
C LYS A 56 1.26 -3.43 15.87
N ARG A 57 0.00 -3.77 16.13
CA ARG A 57 -0.34 -4.69 17.22
C ARG A 57 -0.04 -6.11 16.76
N ASN A 58 0.68 -6.83 17.59
CA ASN A 58 0.92 -8.26 17.47
C ASN A 58 0.37 -8.91 18.75
N ASP A 59 -0.87 -9.39 18.66
CA ASP A 59 -1.70 -9.82 19.80
C ASP A 59 -1.83 -8.74 20.90
N THR A 60 -1.11 -8.92 22.01
CA THR A 60 -1.10 -8.03 23.17
C THR A 60 0.05 -7.02 23.14
N ALA A 61 1.04 -7.20 22.26
CA ALA A 61 2.22 -6.34 22.15
C ALA A 61 2.12 -5.37 20.98
N THR A 62 2.90 -4.29 21.05
CA THR A 62 3.14 -3.37 19.93
C THR A 62 4.56 -3.59 19.44
N ILE A 63 4.72 -3.87 18.15
CA ILE A 63 6.03 -4.06 17.51
C ILE A 63 6.22 -3.05 16.38
N GLU A 64 7.47 -2.68 16.12
CA GLU A 64 7.84 -1.88 14.96
C GLU A 64 7.61 -2.71 13.68
N VAL A 65 7.08 -2.04 12.66
CA VAL A 65 6.84 -2.64 11.35
C VAL A 65 8.16 -2.74 10.59
N ASP A 66 8.42 -3.87 9.94
CA ASP A 66 9.61 -4.02 9.10
C ASP A 66 9.51 -3.20 7.80
N THR A 67 10.61 -3.10 7.06
CA THR A 67 10.65 -2.30 5.82
C THR A 67 9.66 -2.77 4.75
N GLN A 68 9.44 -4.08 4.61
CA GLN A 68 8.57 -4.63 3.57
C GLN A 68 7.09 -4.31 3.86
N GLU A 69 6.66 -4.54 5.09
CA GLU A 69 5.31 -4.24 5.53
C GLU A 69 5.07 -2.72 5.59
N PHE A 70 6.10 -1.94 5.93
CA PHE A 70 6.03 -0.48 5.85
C PHE A 70 5.74 -0.03 4.42
N SER A 71 6.49 -0.51 3.43
CA SER A 71 6.25 -0.22 2.03
C SER A 71 4.84 -0.60 1.61
N ARG A 72 4.33 -1.76 2.05
CA ARG A 72 2.96 -2.19 1.76
C ARG A 72 1.90 -1.24 2.33
N LEU A 73 2.08 -0.78 3.57
CA LEU A 73 1.17 0.20 4.20
C LEU A 73 1.20 1.54 3.48
N VAL A 74 2.36 1.98 3.00
CA VAL A 74 2.48 3.22 2.20
C VAL A 74 1.70 3.10 0.89
N LEU A 75 1.80 1.96 0.22
CA LEU A 75 1.05 1.68 -1.01
C LEU A 75 -0.47 1.62 -0.75
N GLU A 76 -0.89 0.93 0.32
CA GLU A 76 -2.29 0.92 0.77
C GLU A 76 -2.80 2.34 1.03
N GLY A 77 -1.98 3.17 1.68
CA GLY A 77 -2.29 4.58 1.97
C GLY A 77 -2.44 5.46 0.74
N LYS A 78 -1.76 5.10 -0.36
CA LYS A 78 -1.89 5.76 -1.66
C LYS A 78 -3.00 5.16 -2.51
N ASN A 79 -3.63 4.06 -2.08
CA ASN A 79 -4.56 3.26 -2.87
C ASN A 79 -3.96 2.82 -4.20
N ILE A 80 -2.70 2.37 -4.18
CA ILE A 80 -1.95 1.88 -5.34
C ILE A 80 -1.40 0.49 -4.99
N SER A 81 -1.45 -0.45 -5.91
CA SER A 81 -0.86 -1.78 -5.77
C SER A 81 0.60 -1.83 -6.23
N PHE A 82 1.31 -2.91 -5.91
CA PHE A 82 2.70 -3.06 -6.36
C PHE A 82 2.81 -3.13 -7.88
N GLU A 83 1.85 -3.80 -8.52
CA GLU A 83 1.72 -4.02 -9.95
C GLU A 83 1.57 -2.71 -10.74
N GLU A 84 0.96 -1.70 -10.12
CA GLU A 84 0.76 -0.36 -10.70
C GLU A 84 2.00 0.55 -10.58
N LEU A 85 2.99 0.19 -9.77
CA LEU A 85 4.22 0.97 -9.67
C LEU A 85 5.00 0.92 -10.99
N PRO A 86 5.76 1.98 -11.34
CA PRO A 86 6.62 1.98 -12.50
C PRO A 86 7.60 0.79 -12.47
N CYS A 87 7.73 0.10 -13.59
CA CYS A 87 8.72 -0.95 -13.77
C CYS A 87 10.11 -0.34 -13.89
N ASN A 88 11.09 -0.95 -13.24
CA ASN A 88 12.48 -0.51 -13.41
C ASN A 88 12.98 -0.73 -14.85
N ASP A 89 12.54 -1.82 -15.49
CA ASP A 89 12.87 -2.13 -16.88
C ASP A 89 11.80 -1.55 -17.82
N GLN A 90 12.24 -0.78 -18.82
CA GLN A 90 11.35 -0.17 -19.81
C GLN A 90 11.51 -0.78 -21.22
N GLU A 91 12.52 -1.63 -21.41
CA GLU A 91 12.71 -2.42 -22.63
C GLU A 91 12.10 -3.81 -22.43
N LEU A 92 10.78 -3.91 -22.62
CA LEU A 92 10.01 -5.12 -22.35
C LEU A 92 9.48 -5.75 -23.65
N PRO A 93 9.96 -6.95 -24.04
CA PRO A 93 9.37 -7.72 -25.13
C PRO A 93 8.06 -8.40 -24.71
N PHE A 94 7.09 -8.51 -25.62
CA PHE A 94 5.74 -9.05 -25.36
C PHE A 94 5.27 -10.06 -26.42
N GLU A 95 6.18 -10.80 -27.05
CA GLU A 95 5.86 -11.78 -28.08
C GLU A 95 4.92 -12.88 -27.57
N ILE A 96 5.14 -13.37 -26.35
CA ILE A 96 4.28 -14.40 -25.76
C ILE A 96 2.89 -13.85 -25.47
N LEU A 97 2.80 -12.65 -24.90
CA LEU A 97 1.54 -11.99 -24.59
C LEU A 97 0.74 -11.72 -25.88
N HIS A 98 1.39 -11.15 -26.90
CA HIS A 98 0.78 -10.90 -28.21
C HIS A 98 0.24 -12.18 -28.82
N ARG A 99 1.04 -13.25 -28.87
CA ARG A 99 0.61 -14.56 -29.39
C ARG A 99 -0.63 -15.08 -28.65
N LYS A 100 -0.62 -15.04 -27.31
CA LYS A 100 -1.76 -15.50 -26.50
C LYS A 100 -3.01 -14.65 -26.74
N LEU A 101 -2.91 -13.33 -26.84
CA LEU A 101 -4.05 -12.47 -27.11
C LEU A 101 -4.63 -12.73 -28.50
N LYS A 102 -3.77 -12.92 -29.51
CA LYS A 102 -4.19 -13.28 -30.86
C LYS A 102 -4.92 -14.63 -30.90
N GLU A 103 -4.40 -15.65 -30.21
CA GLU A 103 -4.98 -16.99 -30.16
C GLU A 103 -6.31 -17.03 -29.41
N ASN A 104 -6.44 -16.30 -28.28
CA ASN A 104 -7.58 -16.44 -27.38
C ASN A 104 -8.71 -15.43 -27.62
N ILE A 105 -8.38 -14.22 -28.06
CA ILE A 105 -9.35 -13.13 -28.21
C ILE A 105 -9.25 -12.40 -29.56
N GLN A 106 -8.52 -12.98 -30.53
CA GLN A 106 -8.45 -12.55 -31.92
C GLN A 106 -8.07 -11.08 -32.11
N ILE A 107 -7.19 -10.56 -31.25
CA ILE A 107 -6.60 -9.25 -31.46
C ILE A 107 -5.69 -9.31 -32.70
N GLU A 108 -6.03 -8.52 -33.73
CA GLU A 108 -5.25 -8.46 -34.98
C GLU A 108 -4.00 -7.57 -34.85
N THR A 109 -4.06 -6.54 -34.00
CA THR A 109 -2.97 -5.57 -33.80
C THR A 109 -2.56 -5.48 -32.34
N PHE A 110 -1.25 -5.63 -32.09
CA PHE A 110 -0.66 -5.47 -30.77
C PHE A 110 0.34 -4.32 -30.80
N ASN A 111 -0.01 -3.21 -30.14
CA ASN A 111 0.80 -2.00 -30.12
C ASN A 111 0.68 -1.30 -28.75
N GLN A 112 1.22 -0.09 -28.66
CA GLN A 112 1.21 0.68 -27.43
C GLN A 112 -0.21 1.01 -26.94
N ASP A 113 -1.19 1.18 -27.83
CA ASP A 113 -2.57 1.40 -27.43
C ASP A 113 -3.17 0.16 -26.80
N THR A 114 -2.86 -1.03 -27.32
CA THR A 114 -3.20 -2.31 -26.67
C THR A 114 -2.63 -2.38 -25.24
N LEU A 115 -1.37 -1.98 -25.06
CA LEU A 115 -0.69 -1.98 -23.76
C LEU A 115 -1.33 -0.98 -22.78
N LYS A 116 -1.76 0.19 -23.26
CA LYS A 116 -2.52 1.16 -22.45
C LYS A 116 -3.89 0.62 -22.05
N THR A 117 -4.62 0.00 -22.98
CA THR A 117 -5.93 -0.61 -22.70
C THR A 117 -5.83 -1.72 -21.65
N LEU A 118 -4.73 -2.48 -21.65
CA LEU A 118 -4.45 -3.52 -20.65
C LEU A 118 -3.87 -2.97 -19.33
N ASN A 119 -3.74 -1.64 -19.19
CA ASN A 119 -3.11 -0.99 -18.05
C ASN A 119 -1.69 -1.51 -17.77
N LEU A 120 -0.91 -1.74 -18.84
CA LEU A 120 0.50 -2.16 -18.77
C LEU A 120 1.45 -0.99 -19.07
N TYR A 121 0.95 0.05 -19.72
CA TYR A 121 1.74 1.23 -20.10
C TYR A 121 0.93 2.50 -19.92
N ASP A 122 1.55 3.56 -19.42
CA ASP A 122 1.01 4.92 -19.45
C ASP A 122 2.06 5.93 -19.97
N ASN A 123 1.60 7.08 -20.49
CA ASN A 123 2.50 8.05 -21.12
C ASN A 123 3.39 8.83 -20.13
N VAL A 124 3.07 8.80 -18.84
CA VAL A 124 3.76 9.53 -17.78
C VAL A 124 4.86 8.65 -17.16
N ASN A 125 4.55 7.41 -16.82
CA ASN A 125 5.46 6.50 -16.11
C ASN A 125 6.02 5.36 -16.97
N GLY A 126 5.53 5.21 -18.20
CA GLY A 126 5.92 4.10 -19.06
C GLY A 126 5.29 2.77 -18.62
N PHE A 127 6.07 1.70 -18.67
CA PHE A 127 5.65 0.38 -18.22
C PHE A 127 5.57 0.29 -16.71
N ASN A 128 4.53 -0.37 -16.21
CA ASN A 128 4.37 -0.70 -14.79
C ASN A 128 4.84 -2.13 -14.48
N ASN A 129 4.89 -2.48 -13.20
CA ASN A 129 5.33 -3.81 -12.76
C ASN A 129 4.46 -4.92 -13.35
N ALA A 130 3.15 -4.73 -13.54
CA ALA A 130 2.30 -5.71 -14.25
C ALA A 130 2.85 -6.04 -15.65
N ALA A 131 3.30 -5.03 -16.39
CA ALA A 131 3.92 -5.21 -17.69
C ALA A 131 5.23 -5.99 -17.58
N GLY A 132 6.07 -5.66 -16.62
CA GLY A 132 7.30 -6.41 -16.34
C GLY A 132 7.01 -7.88 -16.00
N LEU A 133 5.98 -8.15 -15.20
CA LEU A 133 5.57 -9.52 -14.85
C LEU A 133 5.14 -10.32 -16.10
N LEU A 134 4.46 -9.67 -17.06
CA LEU A 134 3.97 -10.28 -18.31
C LEU A 134 4.98 -10.30 -19.46
N ALA A 135 6.06 -9.52 -19.39
CA ALA A 135 7.06 -9.43 -20.43
C ALA A 135 7.82 -10.75 -20.64
N ASP A 136 8.38 -10.97 -21.84
CA ASP A 136 9.15 -12.17 -22.18
C ASP A 136 10.54 -12.20 -21.53
N LYS A 137 10.98 -11.15 -20.85
CA LYS A 137 12.14 -11.18 -19.93
C LYS A 137 11.84 -10.25 -18.76
N ASN A 138 12.05 -10.72 -17.53
CA ASN A 138 11.87 -9.90 -16.34
C ASN A 138 12.72 -10.39 -15.16
N HIS A 139 12.92 -9.50 -14.18
CA HIS A 139 13.76 -9.73 -13.00
C HIS A 139 12.96 -10.17 -11.75
N PHE A 140 11.67 -10.50 -11.88
CA PHE A 140 10.84 -10.87 -10.74
C PHE A 140 11.11 -12.32 -10.30
N SER A 141 11.90 -12.48 -9.24
CA SER A 141 12.18 -13.78 -8.63
C SER A 141 10.91 -14.40 -8.06
N GLY A 142 10.61 -15.65 -8.44
CA GLY A 142 9.43 -16.39 -7.95
C GLY A 142 8.35 -16.61 -8.99
N ILE A 143 8.39 -15.89 -10.12
CA ILE A 143 7.58 -16.20 -11.30
C ILE A 143 8.42 -17.05 -12.24
N GLN A 144 8.62 -18.31 -11.85
CA GLN A 144 9.12 -19.31 -12.79
C GLN A 144 7.99 -19.61 -13.77
N ARG A 145 8.14 -19.09 -14.98
CA ARG A 145 7.09 -18.99 -15.99
C ARG A 145 6.51 -20.35 -16.38
N GLN A 146 5.22 -20.54 -16.14
CA GLN A 146 4.37 -21.42 -16.96
C GLN A 146 3.99 -20.77 -18.31
N LEU A 147 4.86 -19.91 -18.85
CA LEU A 147 4.75 -19.39 -20.22
C LEU A 147 5.66 -20.13 -21.21
N THR A 148 6.42 -21.13 -20.74
CA THR A 148 7.06 -22.13 -21.60
C THR A 148 6.12 -23.33 -21.76
N CYS A 149 5.90 -23.69 -23.03
CA CYS A 149 5.01 -24.69 -23.60
C CYS A 149 3.62 -24.15 -23.95
#